data_AF-A0A7W7SLP1-F1
#
_entry.id   AF-A0A7W7SLP1-F1
#
_cell.length_a   1.000
_cell.length_b   1.000
_cell.length_c   1.000
_cell.angle_alpha   90.00
_cell.angle_beta   90.00
_cell.angle_gamma   90.00
#
_symmetry.space_group_name_H-M   'P 1'
#
loop_
_entity.id
_entity.type
_entity.pdbx_description
1 polymer ?
#
loop_
_entity_poly.entity_id
_entity_poly.type
_entity_poly.pdbx_seq_one_letter_code
_entity_poly.pdbx_strand_id
1 'polypeptide(L)'
;MRTRSLLMRTRIAAGLALAAEFGHLAAAWTEAVAWPLLSGCHIVVAVGFGLVFAGLWKPSPRRRWLHTARVLALMLPAMWLFTRTIGVPTYLTFTRLAVDPVGVVVTVIEVALVVVLLVKEPQHGSTGQELPRTVPSGTAHSPAELG
;
A
#
# COMPACT_ATOMS: atom_id res chain seq x y z
N MET A 1 10.44 19.49 -1.45
CA MET A 1 9.79 18.86 -0.26
C MET A 1 9.05 17.56 -0.57
N ARG A 2 8.36 17.42 -1.72
CA ARG A 2 7.58 16.23 -2.15
C ARG A 2 8.30 14.87 -2.14
N THR A 3 9.62 14.86 -2.31
CA THR A 3 10.43 13.62 -2.35
C THR A 3 10.67 13.02 -0.97
N ARG A 4 10.75 13.85 0.09
CA ARG A 4 11.00 13.37 1.47
C ARG A 4 9.75 12.73 2.09
N SER A 5 8.58 13.31 1.85
CA SER A 5 7.30 12.77 2.34
C SER A 5 6.95 11.43 1.69
N LEU A 6 7.20 11.29 0.39
CA LEU A 6 6.98 10.03 -0.32
C LEU A 6 7.94 8.95 0.19
N LEU A 7 9.24 9.25 0.33
CA LEU A 7 10.21 8.31 0.88
C LEU A 7 9.84 7.80 2.28
N MET A 8 9.40 8.70 3.17
CA MET A 8 8.99 8.35 4.53
C MET A 8 7.76 7.44 4.53
N ARG A 9 6.74 7.74 3.72
CA ARG A 9 5.55 6.89 3.55
C ARG A 9 5.92 5.51 3.04
N THR A 10 6.83 5.41 2.06
CA THR A 10 7.26 4.12 1.54
C THR A 10 7.98 3.29 2.59
N ARG A 11 8.80 3.92 3.44
CA ARG A 11 9.49 3.25 4.55
C ARG A 11 8.52 2.76 5.61
N ILE A 12 7.51 3.56 5.96
CA ILE A 12 6.45 3.14 6.89
C ILE A 12 5.66 1.97 6.28
N ALA A 13 5.27 2.05 5.02
CA ALA A 13 4.57 0.98 4.33
C ALA A 13 5.42 -0.31 4.24
N ALA A 14 6.73 -0.19 4.00
CA ALA A 14 7.65 -1.32 4.03
C ALA A 14 7.72 -1.93 5.44
N GLY A 15 7.87 -1.12 6.48
CA GLY A 15 7.89 -1.60 7.87
C GLY A 15 6.60 -2.30 8.28
N LEU A 16 5.44 -1.78 7.87
CA LEU A 16 4.14 -2.42 8.10
C LEU A 16 3.98 -3.73 7.32
N ALA A 17 4.47 -3.80 6.07
CA ALA A 17 4.47 -5.05 5.30
C ALA A 17 5.35 -6.11 5.97
N LEU A 18 6.54 -5.73 6.47
CA LEU A 18 7.41 -6.64 7.21
C LEU A 18 6.77 -7.11 8.52
N ALA A 19 6.10 -6.21 9.25
CA ALA A 19 5.38 -6.57 10.46
C ALA A 19 4.21 -7.54 10.17
N ALA A 20 3.49 -7.34 9.06
CA ALA A 20 2.44 -8.25 8.62
C ALA A 20 3.02 -9.63 8.27
N GLU A 21 4.13 -9.70 7.53
CA GLU A 21 4.84 -10.95 7.24
C GLU A 21 5.15 -11.75 8.52
N PHE A 22 5.79 -11.12 9.51
CA PHE A 22 6.10 -11.78 10.78
C PHE A 22 4.85 -12.23 11.54
N GLY A 23 3.79 -11.41 11.52
CA GLY A 23 2.54 -11.77 12.17
C GLY A 23 1.86 -12.97 11.50
N HIS A 24 1.90 -13.08 10.18
CA HIS A 24 1.41 -14.28 9.48
C HIS A 24 2.28 -15.51 9.76
N LEU A 25 3.61 -15.37 9.84
CA LEU A 25 4.48 -16.49 10.23
C LEU A 25 4.21 -16.95 11.67
N ALA A 26 3.96 -16.02 12.59
CA ALA A 26 3.59 -16.35 13.96
C ALA A 26 2.25 -17.10 14.01
N ALA A 27 1.23 -16.62 13.28
CA ALA A 27 -0.06 -17.31 13.17
C ALA A 27 0.07 -18.70 12.50
N ALA A 28 0.89 -18.80 11.45
CA ALA A 28 1.17 -20.08 10.80
C ALA A 28 1.76 -21.09 11.78
N TRP A 29 2.70 -20.65 12.63
CA TRP A 29 3.32 -21.49 13.64
C TRP A 29 2.32 -21.99 14.68
N THR A 30 1.46 -21.11 15.21
CA THR A 30 0.47 -21.48 16.23
C THR A 30 -0.60 -22.43 15.68
N GLU A 31 -0.92 -22.32 14.39
CA GLU A 31 -2.01 -23.09 13.78
C GLU A 31 -1.55 -24.33 13.01
N ALA A 32 -0.24 -24.52 12.79
CA ALA A 32 0.31 -25.59 11.94
C ALA A 32 -0.16 -27.00 12.31
N VAL A 33 -0.29 -27.29 13.60
CA VAL A 33 -0.65 -28.63 14.09
C VAL A 33 -2.15 -28.89 13.95
N ALA A 34 -2.99 -27.89 14.24
CA ALA A 34 -4.44 -28.06 14.26
C ALA A 34 -5.09 -27.83 12.88
N TRP A 35 -4.50 -26.94 12.06
CA TRP A 35 -5.08 -26.49 10.79
C TRP A 35 -3.96 -26.30 9.74
N PRO A 36 -3.33 -27.38 9.25
CA PRO A 36 -2.17 -27.30 8.36
C PRO A 36 -2.48 -26.56 7.05
N LEU A 37 -3.71 -26.67 6.53
CA LEU A 37 -4.13 -25.93 5.32
C LEU A 37 -4.17 -24.42 5.58
N LEU A 38 -4.72 -23.99 6.72
CA LEU A 38 -4.79 -22.58 7.11
C LEU A 38 -3.38 -22.02 7.36
N SER A 39 -2.52 -22.79 8.04
CA SER A 39 -1.10 -22.46 8.21
C SER A 39 -0.38 -22.29 6.86
N GLY A 40 -0.66 -23.17 5.89
CA GLY A 40 -0.16 -23.02 4.51
C GLY A 40 -0.60 -21.71 3.86
N CYS A 41 -1.86 -21.29 4.03
CA CYS A 41 -2.34 -19.99 3.56
C CYS A 41 -1.57 -18.83 4.22
N HIS A 42 -1.35 -18.87 5.54
CA HIS A 42 -0.56 -17.87 6.24
C HIS A 42 0.87 -17.76 5.69
N ILE A 43 1.52 -18.88 5.35
CA ILE A 43 2.86 -18.88 4.74
C ILE A 43 2.84 -18.20 3.36
N VAL A 44 1.89 -18.53 2.49
CA VAL A 44 1.77 -17.90 1.16
C VAL A 44 1.59 -16.38 1.28
N VAL A 45 0.77 -15.97 2.24
CA VAL A 45 0.52 -14.55 2.52
C VAL A 45 1.77 -13.86 3.06
N ALA A 46 2.47 -14.48 4.01
CA ALA A 46 3.73 -13.97 4.56
C ALA A 46 4.76 -13.73 3.44
N VAL A 47 4.93 -14.69 2.53
CA VAL A 47 5.79 -14.55 1.35
C VAL A 47 5.35 -13.36 0.49
N GLY A 48 4.03 -13.20 0.27
CA GLY A 48 3.48 -12.06 -0.46
C GLY A 48 3.86 -10.71 0.17
N PHE A 49 3.78 -10.60 1.49
CA PHE A 49 4.20 -9.41 2.22
C PHE A 49 5.72 -9.20 2.20
N GLY A 50 6.53 -10.25 2.30
CA GLY A 50 7.99 -10.15 2.16
C GLY A 50 8.41 -9.65 0.77
N LEU A 51 7.73 -10.08 -0.29
CA LEU A 51 7.93 -9.54 -1.64
C LEU A 51 7.51 -8.07 -1.76
N VAL A 52 6.40 -7.69 -1.12
CA VAL A 52 5.96 -6.29 -1.04
C VAL A 52 6.99 -5.44 -0.30
N PHE A 53 7.47 -5.90 0.85
CA PHE A 53 8.54 -5.25 1.61
C PHE A 53 9.78 -5.04 0.73
N ALA A 54 10.29 -6.09 0.08
CA ALA A 54 11.44 -6.01 -0.80
C ALA A 54 11.22 -5.05 -1.99
N GLY A 55 9.99 -4.97 -2.50
CA GLY A 55 9.60 -4.05 -3.57
C GLY A 55 9.50 -2.58 -3.13
N LEU A 56 9.05 -2.34 -1.89
CA LEU A 56 8.88 -1.00 -1.30
C LEU A 56 10.17 -0.45 -0.70
N TRP A 57 11.10 -1.32 -0.28
CA TRP A 57 12.39 -0.91 0.28
C TRP A 57 13.29 -0.16 -0.72
N LYS A 58 13.01 -0.31 -2.03
CA LYS A 58 13.78 0.35 -3.09
C LYS A 58 13.51 1.86 -3.16
N PRO A 59 14.49 2.70 -3.55
CA PRO A 59 14.35 4.15 -3.59
C PRO A 59 13.23 4.66 -4.52
N SER A 60 12.89 3.87 -5.55
CA SER A 60 11.80 4.14 -6.49
C SER A 60 10.89 2.91 -6.62
N PRO A 61 9.86 2.79 -5.76
CA PRO A 61 8.92 1.68 -5.84
C PRO A 61 8.21 1.70 -7.19
N ARG A 62 8.25 0.58 -7.91
CA ARG A 62 7.47 0.46 -9.14
C ARG A 62 5.98 0.53 -8.79
N ARG A 63 5.19 1.24 -9.60
CA ARG A 63 3.72 1.36 -9.44
C ARG A 63 3.02 0.02 -9.25
N ARG A 64 3.54 -1.06 -9.87
CA ARG A 64 3.08 -2.43 -9.70
C ARG A 64 3.16 -2.91 -8.24
N TRP A 65 4.27 -2.66 -7.55
CA TRP A 65 4.44 -3.08 -6.14
C TRP A 65 3.49 -2.36 -5.19
N LEU A 66 3.24 -1.07 -5.41
CA LEU A 66 2.24 -0.31 -4.64
C LEU A 66 0.83 -0.87 -4.85
N HIS A 67 0.51 -1.30 -6.08
CA HIS A 67 -0.77 -1.95 -6.36
C HIS A 67 -0.88 -3.31 -5.69
N THR A 68 0.15 -4.15 -5.79
CA THR A 68 0.21 -5.46 -5.12
C THR A 68 0.04 -5.31 -3.61
N ALA A 69 0.77 -4.37 -2.99
CA ALA A 69 0.68 -4.07 -1.56
C ALA A 69 -0.74 -3.70 -1.14
N ARG A 70 -1.42 -2.85 -1.92
CA ARG A 70 -2.82 -2.47 -1.66
C ARG A 70 -3.77 -3.64 -1.79
N VAL A 71 -3.61 -4.47 -2.82
CA VAL A 71 -4.50 -5.62 -3.04
C VAL A 71 -4.36 -6.63 -1.91
N LEU A 72 -3.12 -7.00 -1.53
CA LEU A 72 -2.89 -7.91 -0.39
C LEU A 72 -3.44 -7.31 0.90
N ALA A 73 -3.10 -6.07 1.21
CA ALA A 73 -3.51 -5.44 2.46
C ALA A 73 -5.02 -5.19 2.58
N LEU A 74 -5.76 -5.11 1.47
CA LEU A 74 -7.23 -5.04 1.47
C LEU A 74 -7.89 -6.41 1.53
N MET A 75 -7.35 -7.38 0.78
CA MET A 75 -7.93 -8.71 0.66
C MET A 75 -7.91 -9.46 2.00
N LEU A 76 -6.85 -9.29 2.81
CA LEU A 76 -6.65 -10.09 4.01
C LEU A 76 -7.53 -9.67 5.20
N PRO A 77 -7.68 -8.37 5.54
CA PRO A 77 -8.69 -7.94 6.51
C PRO A 77 -10.10 -8.33 6.08
N ALA A 78 -10.40 -8.25 4.78
CA ALA A 78 -11.70 -8.64 4.23
C ALA A 78 -11.94 -10.16 4.38
N MET A 79 -10.94 -10.97 4.05
CA MET A 79 -10.97 -12.42 4.22
C MET A 79 -11.06 -12.81 5.70
N TRP A 80 -10.29 -12.16 6.57
CA TRP A 80 -10.38 -12.34 8.02
C TRP A 80 -11.79 -12.02 8.52
N LEU A 81 -12.34 -10.85 8.17
CA LEU A 81 -13.70 -10.47 8.58
C LEU A 81 -14.75 -11.46 8.05
N PHE A 82 -14.62 -11.89 6.80
CA PHE A 82 -15.51 -12.89 6.20
C PHE A 82 -15.48 -14.22 6.96
N THR A 83 -14.29 -14.77 7.21
CA THR A 83 -14.13 -16.05 7.91
C THR A 83 -14.58 -16.01 9.37
N ARG A 84 -14.57 -14.83 10.02
CA ARG A 84 -15.06 -14.63 11.39
C ARG A 84 -16.57 -14.41 11.48
N THR A 85 -17.16 -13.74 10.47
CA THR A 85 -18.60 -13.39 10.47
C THR A 85 -19.45 -14.51 9.90
N ILE A 86 -19.08 -15.02 8.73
CA ILE A 86 -19.81 -16.06 7.99
C ILE A 86 -19.31 -17.46 8.37
N GLY A 87 -18.07 -17.57 8.84
CA GLY A 87 -17.42 -18.85 9.12
C GLY A 87 -16.65 -19.35 7.89
N VAL A 88 -15.71 -20.28 8.11
CA VAL A 88 -15.04 -20.97 7.00
C VAL A 88 -15.92 -22.13 6.57
N PRO A 89 -16.18 -22.31 5.26
CA PRO A 89 -16.74 -23.55 4.77
C PRO A 89 -15.73 -24.67 5.02
N THR A 90 -15.95 -25.43 6.09
CA THR A 90 -15.32 -26.75 6.29
C THR A 90 -16.13 -27.81 5.54
N TYR A 91 -15.53 -28.97 5.24
CA TYR A 91 -16.09 -30.03 4.38
C TYR A 91 -17.57 -30.41 4.64
N LEU A 92 -18.10 -30.15 5.84
CA LEU A 92 -19.49 -30.44 6.24
C LEU A 92 -20.21 -29.30 7.00
N THR A 93 -19.53 -28.24 7.45
CA THR A 93 -20.12 -27.18 8.32
C THR A 93 -19.47 -25.81 8.12
N PHE A 94 -20.15 -24.75 8.57
CA PHE A 94 -19.52 -23.44 8.78
C PHE A 94 -18.99 -23.34 10.20
N THR A 95 -17.68 -23.47 10.38
CA THR A 95 -17.06 -23.23 11.68
C THR A 95 -16.54 -21.80 11.71
N ARG A 96 -17.04 -21.00 12.66
CA ARG A 96 -16.46 -19.68 12.95
C ARG A 96 -15.13 -19.90 13.66
N LEU A 97 -14.05 -19.39 13.08
CA LEU A 97 -12.76 -19.38 13.78
C LEU A 97 -12.89 -18.48 15.03
N ALA A 98 -12.33 -18.91 16.16
CA ALA A 98 -12.30 -18.15 17.43
C ALA A 98 -11.30 -17.00 17.38
N VAL A 99 -11.73 -15.76 17.67
CA VAL A 99 -10.91 -14.55 17.51
C VAL A 99 -9.61 -14.68 18.30
N ASP A 100 -8.50 -14.74 17.57
CA ASP A 100 -7.18 -14.91 18.15
C ASP A 100 -6.46 -13.54 18.25
N PRO A 101 -5.77 -13.24 19.37
CA PRO A 101 -5.08 -11.97 19.56
C PRO A 101 -4.03 -11.67 18.48
N VAL A 102 -3.28 -12.68 18.01
CA VAL A 102 -2.28 -12.50 16.94
C VAL A 102 -2.99 -12.11 15.66
N GLY A 103 -4.08 -12.81 15.32
CA GLY A 103 -4.92 -12.47 14.17
C GLY A 103 -5.43 -11.03 14.19
N VAL A 104 -5.90 -10.54 15.34
CA VAL A 104 -6.36 -9.15 15.49
C VAL A 104 -5.23 -8.16 15.27
N VAL A 105 -4.05 -8.39 15.87
CA VAL A 105 -2.89 -7.52 15.70
C VAL A 105 -2.46 -7.45 14.24
N VAL A 106 -2.43 -8.59 13.54
CA VAL A 106 -2.11 -8.64 12.11
C VAL A 106 -3.11 -7.82 11.30
N THR A 107 -4.41 -7.99 11.53
CA THR A 107 -5.43 -7.21 10.84
C THR A 107 -5.30 -5.71 11.09
N VAL A 108 -4.97 -5.27 12.31
CA VAL A 108 -4.71 -3.85 12.59
C VAL A 108 -3.52 -3.32 11.78
N ILE A 109 -2.43 -4.10 11.68
CA ILE A 109 -1.25 -3.75 10.88
C ILE A 109 -1.62 -3.64 9.39
N GLU A 110 -2.40 -4.58 8.87
CA GLU A 110 -2.87 -4.59 7.48
C GLU A 110 -3.75 -3.37 7.17
N VAL A 111 -4.69 -3.04 8.05
CA VAL A 111 -5.53 -1.83 7.91
C VAL A 111 -4.67 -0.57 7.94
N ALA A 112 -3.68 -0.48 8.84
CA ALA A 112 -2.75 0.63 8.87
C ALA A 112 -1.96 0.73 7.55
N LEU A 113 -1.51 -0.40 7.00
CA LEU A 113 -0.83 -0.47 5.71
C LEU A 113 -1.73 0.05 4.58
N VAL A 114 -3.01 -0.37 4.55
CA VAL A 114 -4.00 0.16 3.58
C VAL A 114 -4.12 1.66 3.69
N VAL A 115 -4.30 2.21 4.90
CA VAL A 115 -4.43 3.66 5.11
C VAL A 115 -3.18 4.38 4.58
N VAL A 116 -1.98 3.93 4.97
CA VAL A 116 -0.72 4.53 4.50
C VAL A 116 -0.60 4.50 2.98
N LEU A 117 -1.03 3.40 2.34
CA LEU A 117 -0.98 3.24 0.89
C LEU A 117 -2.08 4.03 0.15
N LEU A 118 -3.22 4.32 0.78
CA LEU A 118 -4.36 4.99 0.15
C LEU A 118 -4.38 6.50 0.36
N VAL A 119 -3.78 7.02 1.43
CA VAL A 119 -3.71 8.47 1.66
C VAL A 119 -2.96 9.10 0.48
N LYS A 120 -3.69 9.77 -0.42
CA LYS A 120 -3.09 10.67 -1.41
C LYS A 120 -2.48 11.85 -0.66
N GLU A 121 -1.28 12.29 -1.07
CA GLU A 121 -0.84 13.62 -0.65
C GLU A 121 -1.87 14.64 -1.15
N PRO A 122 -2.27 15.62 -0.30
CA PRO A 122 -3.00 16.75 -0.79
C PRO A 122 -2.17 17.36 -1.93
N GLN A 123 -2.74 17.42 -3.12
CA GLN A 123 -2.17 18.29 -4.14
C GLN A 123 -2.37 19.70 -3.61
N HIS A 124 -1.35 20.23 -2.92
CA HIS A 124 -1.24 21.67 -2.76
C HIS A 124 -1.28 22.22 -4.18
N GLY A 125 -2.40 22.85 -4.49
CA GLY A 125 -2.69 23.37 -5.80
C GLY A 125 -1.50 24.19 -6.26
N SER A 126 -1.00 23.82 -7.44
CA SER A 126 -0.47 24.77 -8.41
C SER A 126 -1.58 25.78 -8.72
N THR A 127 -1.87 26.63 -7.75
CA THR A 127 -2.81 27.73 -7.88
C THR A 127 -2.02 28.85 -8.52
N GLY A 128 -2.23 28.99 -9.83
CA GLY A 128 -2.08 30.23 -10.59
C GLY A 128 -0.86 31.09 -10.28
N GLN A 129 0.21 30.90 -11.04
CA GLN A 129 1.00 32.05 -11.47
C GLN A 129 1.58 31.81 -12.87
N GLU A 130 0.70 31.45 -13.81
CA GLU A 130 0.90 31.93 -15.18
C GLU A 130 0.68 33.44 -15.13
N LEU A 131 1.76 34.19 -14.89
CA LEU A 131 1.79 35.60 -15.23
C LEU A 131 1.54 35.71 -16.73
N PRO A 132 0.62 36.57 -17.19
CA PRO A 132 0.47 36.85 -18.61
C PRO A 132 1.81 37.36 -19.13
N ARG A 133 2.41 36.64 -20.09
CA ARG A 133 3.50 37.17 -20.91
C ARG A 133 2.96 38.40 -21.63
N THR A 134 3.26 39.59 -21.11
CA THR A 134 3.19 40.83 -21.88
C THR A 134 4.18 40.69 -23.02
N VAL A 135 3.65 40.37 -24.21
CA VAL A 135 4.39 40.40 -25.48
C VAL A 135 4.76 41.87 -25.75
N PRO A 136 6.04 42.22 -25.91
CA PRO A 136 6.39 43.53 -26.44
C PRO A 136 6.12 43.50 -27.95
N SER A 137 4.96 44.02 -28.36
CA SER A 137 4.71 44.36 -29.75
C SER A 137 5.38 45.72 -30.01
N GLY A 138 6.54 45.68 -30.66
CA GLY A 138 7.35 46.86 -30.92
C GLY A 138 8.39 46.64 -32.00
N THR A 139 8.07 45.89 -33.05
CA THR A 139 8.81 45.91 -34.31
C THR A 139 8.33 47.12 -35.12
N ALA A 140 8.92 48.29 -34.85
CA ALA A 140 8.91 49.41 -35.78
C ALA A 140 10.02 49.15 -36.81
N HIS A 141 9.62 48.86 -38.04
CA HIS A 141 10.49 48.63 -39.17
C HIS A 141 10.47 49.87 -40.08
N SER A 142 11.68 50.32 -40.45
CA SER A 142 12.05 51.08 -41.67
C SER A 142 11.77 52.58 -41.76
N PRO A 143 12.47 53.35 -42.63
CA PRO A 143 13.49 52.94 -43.61
C PRO A 143 14.78 53.79 -43.66
N ALA A 144 15.71 53.31 -44.48
CA ALA A 144 16.96 53.91 -44.87
C ALA A 144 16.79 55.28 -45.57
N GLU A 145 17.59 56.26 -45.15
CA GLU A 145 17.92 57.42 -45.98
C GLU A 145 19.16 57.11 -46.81
N LEU A 146 18.95 57.06 -48.12
CA LEU A 146 19.96 57.24 -49.16
C LEU A 146 19.87 58.70 -49.60
N GLY A 147 20.95 59.46 -49.41
CA GLY A 147 21.09 60.85 -49.82
C GLY A 147 22.27 61.52 -49.15
#